data_AF-A0A8C7BBX3-F1
#
_entry.id   AF-A0A8C7BBX3-F1
#
_cell.length_a   1.000
_cell.length_b   1.000
_cell.length_c   1.000
_cell.angle_alpha   90.00
_cell.angle_beta   90.00
_cell.angle_gamma   90.00
#
_symmetry.space_group_name_H-M   'P 1'
#
loop_
_entity.id
_entity.type
_entity.pdbx_description
1 polymer ?
#
loop_
_entity_poly.entity_id
_entity_poly.type
_entity_poly.pdbx_seq_one_letter_code
_entity_poly.pdbx_strand_id
1 'polypeptide(L)' 'MGPSSIFLCILFLCGAMGLTTPPSPARGRLRCYTCSFAKPCYPVPTECQEDEACGISIGTSEQNEIIKR' A
#
# COMPACT_ATOMS: atom_id res chain seq x y z
N MET A 1 -14.03 -43.86 -5.91
CA MET A 1 -13.25 -42.60 -5.93
C MET A 1 -14.00 -41.62 -6.81
N GLY A 2 -14.83 -40.77 -6.20
CA GLY A 2 -15.82 -39.97 -6.93
C GLY A 2 -15.21 -38.70 -7.55
N PRO A 3 -15.92 -38.08 -8.51
CA PRO A 3 -15.50 -36.83 -9.15
C PRO A 3 -15.27 -35.70 -8.13
N SER A 4 -15.99 -35.74 -7.01
CA SER A 4 -15.83 -34.82 -5.87
C SER A 4 -14.43 -34.86 -5.25
N SER A 5 -13.80 -36.03 -5.14
CA SER A 5 -12.45 -36.15 -4.58
C SER A 5 -11.40 -35.52 -5.50
N ILE A 6 -11.57 -35.68 -6.81
CA ILE A 6 -10.67 -35.10 -7.81
C ILE A 6 -10.79 -33.57 -7.80
N PHE A 7 -12.02 -33.06 -7.72
CA PHE A 7 -12.29 -31.62 -7.59
C PHE A 7 -11.62 -31.00 -6.35
N LEU A 8 -11.74 -31.66 -5.19
CA LEU A 8 -11.12 -31.19 -3.95
C LEU A 8 -9.59 -31.19 -4.04
N CYS A 9 -8.99 -32.20 -4.67
CA CYS A 9 -7.55 -32.23 -4.92
C CYS A 9 -7.10 -31.07 -5.81
N ILE A 10 -7.84 -30.78 -6.89
CA ILE A 10 -7.51 -29.67 -7.80
C ILE A 10 -7.61 -28.32 -7.07
N LEU A 11 -8.68 -28.11 -6.29
CA LEU A 11 -8.84 -26.88 -5.50
C LEU A 11 -7.72 -26.71 -4.47
N PHE A 12 -7.34 -27.80 -3.79
CA PHE A 12 -6.25 -27.78 -2.81
C PHE A 12 -4.90 -27.46 -3.46
N LEU A 13 -4.60 -28.06 -4.61
CA LEU A 13 -3.39 -27.80 -5.38
C LEU A 13 -3.36 -26.35 -5.91
N CYS A 14 -4.48 -25.83 -6.43
CA CYS A 14 -4.58 -24.44 -6.88
C CYS A 14 -4.43 -23.41 -5.74
N GLY A 15 -4.89 -23.75 -4.53
CA GLY A 15 -4.68 -22.93 -3.33
C GLY A 15 -3.23 -22.92 -2.85
N ALA A 16 -2.58 -24.09 -2.80
CA ALA A 16 -1.18 -24.22 -2.40
C ALA A 16 -0.22 -23.55 -3.40
N MET A 17 -0.55 -23.58 -4.68
CA MET A 17 0.19 -22.92 -5.75
C MET A 17 -0.23 -21.46 -5.95
N GLY A 18 -1.01 -20.82 -5.07
CA GLY A 18 -1.36 -19.40 -5.20
C GLY A 18 -2.09 -19.02 -6.50
N LEU A 19 -2.63 -19.97 -7.29
CA LEU A 19 -3.37 -19.66 -8.52
C LEU A 19 -4.75 -19.07 -8.25
N THR A 20 -5.20 -19.11 -6.99
CA THR A 20 -6.49 -18.59 -6.56
C THR A 20 -6.39 -17.24 -5.88
N THR A 21 -5.20 -16.64 -5.73
CA THR A 21 -5.16 -15.21 -5.41
C THR A 21 -5.59 -14.45 -6.65
N PRO A 22 -6.80 -13.85 -6.68
CA PRO A 22 -7.13 -12.90 -7.73
C PRO A 22 -6.00 -11.85 -7.76
N PRO A 23 -5.59 -11.36 -8.94
CA PRO A 23 -4.68 -10.22 -8.98
C PRO A 23 -5.24 -9.17 -8.04
N SER A 24 -4.42 -8.70 -7.08
CA SER A 24 -4.84 -7.65 -6.16
C SER A 24 -5.47 -6.57 -7.03
N PRO A 25 -6.72 -6.15 -6.74
CA PRO A 25 -7.49 -5.30 -7.64
C PRO A 25 -6.59 -4.11 -7.92
N ALA A 26 -6.11 -3.97 -9.17
CA ALA A 26 -5.03 -3.07 -9.57
C ALA A 26 -5.12 -1.82 -8.72
N ARG A 27 -4.34 -1.80 -7.63
CA ARG A 27 -4.69 -1.01 -6.44
C ARG A 27 -4.34 0.38 -6.87
N GLY A 28 -5.35 1.12 -7.36
CA GLY A 28 -5.14 2.36 -8.13
C GLY A 28 -4.04 3.13 -7.45
N ARG A 29 -2.95 3.37 -8.19
CA ARG A 29 -1.68 3.77 -7.57
C ARG A 29 -1.95 4.89 -6.59
N LEU A 30 -1.65 4.60 -5.32
CA LEU A 30 -2.02 5.47 -4.21
C LEU A 30 -1.48 6.87 -4.49
N ARG A 31 -2.19 7.92 -4.08
CA ARG A 31 -1.70 9.29 -4.22
C ARG A 31 -1.49 9.90 -2.85
N CYS A 32 -0.23 10.25 -2.56
CA CYS A 32 0.21 10.77 -1.28
C CYS A 32 0.58 12.26 -1.39
N TYR A 33 0.17 13.07 -0.42
CA TYR A 33 0.71 14.41 -0.25
C TYR A 33 2.12 14.32 0.34
N THR A 34 3.03 15.15 -0.16
CA THR A 34 4.41 15.19 0.32
C THR A 34 4.66 16.53 1.03
N CYS A 35 5.25 16.46 2.23
CA CYS A 35 5.65 17.60 3.04
C CYS A 35 6.85 17.22 3.92
N SER A 36 7.47 18.20 4.55
CA SER A 36 8.48 17.98 5.58
C SER A 36 8.40 19.07 6.66
N PHE A 37 9.17 18.94 7.74
CA PHE A 37 9.27 20.00 8.74
C PHE A 37 9.75 21.33 8.16
N ALA A 38 10.62 21.28 7.15
CA ALA A 38 11.19 22.47 6.53
C ALA A 38 10.32 23.06 5.40
N LYS A 39 9.35 22.30 4.86
CA LYS A 39 8.58 22.71 3.69
C LYS A 39 7.10 22.36 3.84
N PRO A 40 6.19 23.31 3.51
CA PRO A 40 4.76 23.01 3.53
C PRO A 40 4.42 21.91 2.53
N CYS A 41 3.24 21.30 2.71
CA CYS A 41 2.78 20.26 1.81
C CYS A 41 2.55 20.81 0.40
N TYR A 42 2.94 20.04 -0.61
CA TYR A 42 2.64 20.38 -2.00
C TYR A 42 1.13 20.36 -2.25
N PRO A 43 0.59 21.27 -3.09
CA PRO A 43 -0.85 21.35 -3.33
C PRO A 43 -1.39 20.18 -4.17
N VAL A 44 -0.51 19.45 -4.87
CA VAL A 44 -0.86 18.33 -5.74
C VAL A 44 -0.22 17.04 -5.20
N PRO A 45 -0.99 15.97 -4.98
CA PRO A 45 -0.47 14.72 -4.47
C PRO A 45 0.31 13.95 -5.54
N THR A 46 1.32 13.20 -5.10
CA THR A 46 2.21 12.40 -5.95
C THR A 46 1.76 10.94 -5.95
N GLU A 47 1.94 10.26 -7.08
CA GLU A 47 1.64 8.83 -7.20
C GLU A 47 2.72 8.00 -6.49
N CYS A 48 2.30 7.16 -5.55
CA CYS A 48 3.15 6.24 -4.80
C CYS A 48 3.35 4.93 -5.62
N GLN A 49 4.40 4.15 -5.33
CA GLN A 49 4.61 2.85 -5.98
C GLN A 49 3.56 1.81 -5.55
N GLU A 50 3.53 0.67 -6.25
CA GLU A 50 2.70 -0.45 -5.82
C GLU A 50 3.11 -0.89 -4.40
N ASP A 51 2.10 -1.17 -3.58
CA ASP A 51 2.23 -1.56 -2.17
C ASP A 51 2.83 -0.53 -1.20
N GLU A 52 3.06 0.72 -1.63
CA GLU A 52 3.40 1.82 -0.73
C GLU A 52 2.16 2.36 0.02
N ALA A 53 2.40 2.99 1.18
CA ALA A 53 1.37 3.61 2.01
C ALA A 53 1.74 5.05 2.38
N CYS A 54 0.73 5.90 2.51
CA CYS A 54 0.91 7.26 3.03
C CYS A 54 1.32 7.22 4.51
N GLY A 55 2.43 7.88 4.85
CA GLY A 55 2.88 8.05 6.23
C GLY A 55 2.78 9.51 6.69
N ILE A 56 2.39 9.72 7.93
CA ILE A 56 2.47 11.02 8.61
C ILE A 56 3.39 10.85 9.81
N SER A 57 4.42 11.69 9.88
CA SER A 57 5.30 11.79 11.05
C SER A 57 5.18 13.17 11.66
N ILE A 58 5.15 13.21 12.98
CA ILE A 58 5.02 14.44 13.77
C ILE A 58 6.16 14.44 14.78
N GLY A 59 6.78 15.60 14.95
CA GLY A 59 7.96 15.79 15.77
C GLY A 59 8.02 17.25 16.19
N THR A 60 8.66 17.50 17.32
CA THR A 60 8.88 18.85 17.84
C THR A 60 10.34 19.22 17.58
N SER A 61 10.58 20.43 17.07
CA SER A 61 11.95 20.93 16.94
C SER A 61 12.50 21.29 18.32
N GLU A 62 13.67 20.76 18.67
CA GLU A 62 14.39 21.13 19.91
C GLU A 62 15.05 22.52 19.78
N GLN A 63 15.42 22.90 18.54
CA GLN A 63 15.89 24.24 18.23
C GLN A 63 14.70 25.16 18.04
N ASN A 64 14.76 26.36 18.61
CA ASN A 64 13.79 27.46 18.52
C ASN A 64 13.69 28.04 17.09
N GLU A 65 13.71 27.17 16.08
CA GLU A 65 13.45 27.42 14.68
C GLU A 65 11.97 27.73 14.55
N ILE A 66 11.64 29.02 14.56
CA ILE A 66 10.29 29.50 14.25
C ILE A 66 10.02 29.09 12.79
N ILE A 67 9.27 28.02 12.59
CA ILE A 67 8.74 27.65 11.27
C ILE A 67 7.77 28.78 10.88
N LYS A 68 8.29 29.79 10.16
CA LYS A 68 7.48 30.88 9.59
C LYS A 68 6.61 30.28 8.49
N ARG A 69 5.30 30.42 8.66
CA ARG A 69 4.26 29.95 7.74
C ARG A 69 3.89 31.03 6.75
#